data_AF-A0A126Z372-F1
#
_entry.id   AF-A0A126Z372-F1
#
_cell.length_a   1.000
_cell.length_b   1.000
_cell.length_c   1.000
_cell.angle_alpha   90.00
_cell.angle_beta   90.00
_cell.angle_gamma   90.00
#
_symmetry.space_group_name_H-M   'P 1'
#
loop_
_entity.id
_entity.type
_entity.pdbx_description
1 polymer ?
#
loop_
_entity_poly.entity_id
_entity_poly.type
_entity_poly.pdbx_seq_one_letter_code
_entity_poly.pdbx_strand_id
1 'polypeptide(L)'
;MRELLRPLRRRPVWITFVAAFVVGAALFGSIHPKHPSALVIPVVVAVAIGLGLLAAGLACIFTNMQLDLRTEVIGRAPRSSQSRIRRAVARGDAGRLSPDERALAYEYADVYIDVTPATVSGTTLTSAGTTILLAFSLNVRVSDPWSWFHLVAVVAGVIAVFVGVPLQARRLRNATRFAHDPARRYQVH
;
A
#
# COMPACT_ATOMS: atom_id res chain seq x y z
N MET A 1 -12.64 -2.78 0.68
CA MET A 1 -12.47 -1.44 0.07
C MET A 1 -12.40 -0.38 1.15
N ARG A 2 -13.49 -0.04 1.86
CA ARG A 2 -13.47 1.01 2.91
C ARG A 2 -12.39 0.83 3.97
N GLU A 3 -12.18 -0.41 4.46
CA GLU A 3 -11.14 -0.70 5.46
C GLU A 3 -9.73 -0.50 4.93
N LEU A 4 -9.46 -0.88 3.68
CA LEU A 4 -8.14 -0.69 3.05
C LEU A 4 -7.77 0.79 2.94
N LEU A 5 -8.76 1.67 2.75
CA LEU A 5 -8.58 3.12 2.61
C LEU A 5 -8.59 3.86 3.94
N ARG A 6 -8.80 3.18 5.08
CA ARG A 6 -8.81 3.81 6.42
C ARG A 6 -7.55 4.67 6.69
N PRO A 7 -6.33 4.24 6.34
CA PRO A 7 -5.12 5.04 6.56
C PRO A 7 -5.11 6.38 5.80
N LEU A 8 -5.76 6.44 4.64
CA LEU A 8 -5.87 7.66 3.84
C LEU A 8 -6.71 8.75 4.51
N ARG A 9 -7.50 8.41 5.52
CA ARG A 9 -8.31 9.39 6.27
C ARG A 9 -7.51 10.12 7.35
N ARG A 10 -6.27 9.71 7.63
CA ARG A 10 -5.45 10.32 8.66
C ARG A 10 -4.98 11.71 8.21
N ARG A 11 -5.10 12.70 9.10
CA ARG A 11 -4.69 14.09 8.83
C ARG A 11 -3.24 14.21 8.32
N PRO A 12 -2.24 13.50 8.89
CA PRO A 12 -0.86 13.59 8.41
C PRO A 12 -0.70 13.24 6.93
N VAL A 13 -1.43 12.24 6.42
CA VAL A 13 -1.34 11.83 5.00
C VAL A 13 -1.78 12.96 4.08
N TRP A 14 -2.88 13.65 4.41
CA TRP A 14 -3.38 14.79 3.65
C TRP A 14 -2.48 16.02 3.78
N ILE A 15 -1.96 16.29 4.98
CA ILE A 15 -1.02 17.40 5.19
C ILE A 15 0.23 17.20 4.33
N THR A 16 0.82 16.00 4.35
CA THR A 16 1.99 15.69 3.53
C THR A 16 1.68 15.75 2.03
N PHE A 17 0.51 15.26 1.61
CA PHE A 17 0.04 15.41 0.22
C PHE A 17 0.00 16.88 -0.22
N VAL A 18 -0.72 17.72 0.54
CA VAL A 18 -0.93 19.14 0.21
C VAL A 18 0.38 19.91 0.25
N ALA A 19 1.23 19.68 1.25
CA ALA A 19 2.54 20.31 1.36
C ALA A 19 3.43 19.98 0.15
N ALA A 20 3.54 18.70 -0.21
CA ALA A 20 4.34 18.28 -1.36
C ALA A 20 3.74 18.76 -2.70
N PHE A 21 2.42 18.81 -2.82
CA PHE A 21 1.74 19.38 -3.98
C PHE A 21 2.06 20.88 -4.14
N VAL A 22 1.93 21.67 -3.08
CA VAL A 22 2.20 23.13 -3.13
C VAL A 22 3.67 23.39 -3.44
N VAL A 23 4.59 22.67 -2.80
CA VAL A 23 6.03 22.78 -3.08
C VAL A 23 6.34 22.38 -4.52
N GLY A 24 5.80 21.26 -5.01
CA GLY A 24 5.97 20.82 -6.38
C GLY A 24 5.45 21.84 -7.39
N ALA A 25 4.24 22.36 -7.18
CA ALA A 25 3.64 23.38 -8.04
C ALA A 25 4.44 24.68 -8.06
N ALA A 26 4.95 25.13 -6.90
CA ALA A 26 5.77 26.34 -6.82
C ALA A 26 7.11 26.18 -7.53
N LEU A 27 7.81 25.07 -7.30
CA LEU A 27 9.10 24.78 -7.93
C LEU A 27 8.95 24.70 -9.46
N PHE A 28 8.04 23.87 -9.96
CA PHE A 28 7.88 23.69 -11.41
C PHE A 28 7.22 24.89 -12.09
N GLY A 29 6.31 25.60 -11.40
CA GLY A 29 5.72 26.83 -11.90
C GLY A 29 6.74 27.97 -12.08
N SER A 30 7.78 28.01 -11.24
CA SER A 30 8.82 29.06 -11.29
C SER A 30 9.89 28.86 -12.37
N ILE A 31 10.03 27.64 -12.91
CA ILE A 31 11.08 27.29 -13.88
C ILE A 31 10.64 27.56 -15.34
N HIS A 32 9.38 27.93 -15.59
CA HIS A 32 8.87 28.07 -16.94
C HIS A 32 9.06 29.45 -17.59
N PRO A 33 9.40 29.51 -18.90
CA PRO A 33 9.67 30.75 -19.62
C PRO A 33 8.42 31.62 -19.78
N LYS A 34 8.62 32.92 -19.98
CA LYS A 34 7.59 33.99 -20.09
C LYS A 34 6.49 33.77 -21.15
N HIS A 35 6.61 32.74 -22.00
CA HIS A 35 5.58 32.33 -22.97
C HIS A 35 5.14 30.89 -22.69
N PRO A 36 4.16 30.67 -21.79
CA PRO A 36 3.66 29.34 -21.52
C PRO A 36 2.88 28.81 -22.72
N SER A 37 3.31 27.68 -23.27
CA SER A 37 2.44 26.88 -24.15
C SER A 37 1.25 26.36 -23.32
N ALA A 38 0.11 26.12 -23.97
CA ALA A 38 -1.10 25.63 -23.29
C ALA A 38 -0.89 24.32 -22.51
N LEU A 39 0.21 23.60 -22.76
CA LEU A 39 0.58 22.35 -22.12
C LEU A 39 1.36 22.53 -20.81
N VAL A 40 1.85 23.74 -20.49
CA VAL A 40 2.67 23.98 -19.28
C VAL A 40 1.87 23.73 -18.00
N ILE A 41 0.66 24.30 -17.90
CA ILE A 41 -0.16 24.20 -16.69
C ILE A 41 -0.56 22.74 -16.39
N PRO A 42 -1.06 21.95 -17.35
CA PRO A 42 -1.35 20.53 -17.12
C PRO A 42 -0.13 19.72 -16.64
N VAL A 43 1.06 19.99 -17.18
CA VAL A 43 2.31 19.30 -16.79
C VAL A 43 2.70 19.65 -15.36
N VAL A 44 2.71 20.94 -14.99
CA VAL A 44 3.03 21.38 -13.62
C VAL A 44 2.08 20.77 -12.60
N VAL A 45 0.78 20.78 -12.90
CA VAL A 45 -0.25 20.20 -12.03
C VAL A 45 -0.04 18.69 -11.89
N ALA A 46 0.21 17.97 -12.99
CA ALA A 46 0.39 16.54 -12.94
C ALA A 46 1.67 16.11 -12.18
N VAL A 47 2.78 16.84 -12.36
CA VAL A 47 4.01 16.62 -11.59
C VAL A 47 3.78 16.88 -10.10
N ALA A 48 3.11 17.98 -9.76
CA ALA A 48 2.74 18.30 -8.38
C ALA A 48 1.85 17.22 -7.75
N ILE A 49 0.87 16.68 -8.50
CA ILE A 49 0.05 15.54 -8.06
C ILE A 49 0.93 14.30 -7.83
N GLY A 50 1.83 13.98 -8.77
CA GLY A 50 2.72 12.83 -8.66
C GLY A 50 3.59 12.88 -7.40
N LEU A 51 4.19 14.05 -7.11
CA LEU A 51 4.96 14.30 -5.89
C LEU A 51 4.09 14.23 -4.63
N GLY A 52 2.88 14.81 -4.68
CA GLY A 52 1.90 14.74 -3.60
C GLY A 52 1.55 13.29 -3.24
N LEU A 53 1.25 12.46 -4.23
CA LEU A 53 0.90 11.06 -4.04
C LEU A 53 2.07 10.24 -3.49
N LEU A 54 3.29 10.45 -3.98
CA LEU A 54 4.50 9.83 -3.43
C LEU A 54 4.69 10.17 -1.95
N ALA A 55 4.64 11.45 -1.62
CA ALA A 55 4.84 11.92 -0.26
C ALA A 55 3.74 11.41 0.69
N ALA A 56 2.49 11.38 0.24
CA ALA A 56 1.36 10.79 0.97
C ALA A 56 1.52 9.27 1.16
N GLY A 57 2.00 8.56 0.14
CA GLY A 57 2.30 7.13 0.19
C GLY A 57 3.37 6.81 1.22
N LEU A 58 4.48 7.57 1.22
CA LEU A 58 5.53 7.46 2.22
C LEU A 58 5.01 7.79 3.62
N ALA A 59 4.26 8.89 3.80
CA ALA A 59 3.65 9.22 5.08
C ALA A 59 2.73 8.09 5.57
N CYS A 60 1.96 7.47 4.69
CA CYS A 60 1.12 6.32 5.01
C CYS A 60 1.96 5.11 5.48
N ILE A 61 3.14 4.87 4.90
CA ILE A 61 4.04 3.79 5.33
C ILE A 61 4.68 4.11 6.68
N PHE A 62 5.29 5.29 6.83
CA PHE A 62 6.02 5.66 8.05
C PHE A 62 5.12 5.87 9.27
N THR A 63 3.92 6.45 9.09
CA THR A 63 2.97 6.63 10.20
C THR A 63 2.27 5.33 10.63
N ASN A 64 2.54 4.21 9.94
CA ASN A 64 1.98 2.90 10.22
C ASN A 64 3.06 1.81 10.18
N MET A 65 4.32 2.16 10.49
CA MET A 65 5.45 1.24 10.55
C MET A 65 5.28 0.29 11.75
N GLN A 66 4.37 -0.67 11.60
CA GLN A 66 4.18 -1.84 12.46
C GLN A 66 4.48 -3.13 11.65
N LEU A 67 5.25 -2.99 10.57
CA LEU A 67 5.61 -4.09 9.67
C LEU A 67 6.30 -5.24 10.42
N ASP A 68 7.07 -4.93 11.47
CA ASP A 68 7.80 -5.91 12.25
C ASP A 68 6.89 -6.80 13.11
N LEU A 69 5.74 -6.30 13.56
CA LEU A 69 4.80 -7.06 14.40
C LEU A 69 4.28 -8.30 13.67
N ARG A 70 4.04 -8.20 12.36
CA ARG A 70 3.52 -9.33 11.57
C ARG A 70 4.56 -10.45 11.45
N THR A 71 5.82 -10.09 11.28
CA THR A 71 6.94 -11.05 11.24
C THR A 71 7.29 -11.59 12.62
N GLU A 72 7.12 -10.78 13.66
CA GLU A 72 7.37 -11.19 15.04
C GLU A 72 6.35 -12.24 15.49
N VAL A 73 5.05 -11.99 15.34
CA VAL A 73 3.99 -12.92 15.75
C VAL A 73 4.10 -14.25 15.02
N ILE A 74 4.33 -14.23 13.70
CA ILE A 74 4.52 -15.48 12.94
C ILE A 74 5.87 -16.15 13.26
N GLY A 75 6.87 -15.39 13.69
CA GLY A 75 8.20 -15.86 14.07
C GLY A 75 8.17 -16.72 15.33
N ARG A 76 7.19 -16.51 16.22
CA ARG A 76 6.97 -17.35 17.41
C ARG A 76 6.54 -18.78 17.07
N ALA A 77 5.95 -19.01 15.90
CA ALA A 77 5.53 -20.33 15.44
C ALA A 77 6.70 -21.12 14.82
N PRO A 78 6.75 -22.46 15.01
CA PRO A 78 7.69 -23.32 14.29
C PRO A 78 7.60 -23.11 12.77
N ARG A 79 8.74 -23.13 12.06
CA ARG A 79 8.80 -22.85 10.61
C ARG A 79 7.84 -23.70 9.77
N SER A 80 7.64 -24.97 10.15
CA SER A 80 6.69 -25.88 9.50
C SER A 80 5.23 -25.42 9.62
N SER A 81 4.88 -24.76 10.72
CA SER A 81 3.53 -24.28 11.06
C SER A 81 3.22 -22.90 10.46
N GLN A 82 4.24 -22.06 10.22
CA GLN A 82 4.06 -20.69 9.71
C GLN A 82 3.26 -20.63 8.40
N SER A 83 3.55 -21.55 7.47
CA SER A 83 2.83 -21.60 6.18
C SER A 83 1.37 -22.02 6.34
N ARG A 84 1.05 -22.83 7.35
CA ARG A 84 -0.31 -23.27 7.66
C ARG A 84 -1.10 -22.12 8.27
N ILE A 85 -0.54 -21.46 9.28
CA ILE A 85 -1.14 -20.29 9.94
C ILE A 85 -1.44 -19.18 8.91
N ARG A 86 -0.46 -18.81 8.07
CA ARG A 86 -0.67 -17.78 7.03
C ARG A 86 -1.80 -18.16 6.06
N ARG A 87 -1.88 -19.43 5.66
CA ARG A 87 -2.93 -19.93 4.75
C ARG A 87 -4.30 -19.97 5.42
N ALA A 88 -4.37 -20.41 6.66
CA ALA A 88 -5.58 -20.45 7.46
C ALA A 88 -6.21 -19.05 7.57
N VAL A 89 -5.42 -18.05 7.98
CA VAL A 89 -5.87 -16.65 8.09
C VAL A 89 -6.25 -16.07 6.72
N ALA A 90 -5.46 -16.32 5.67
CA ALA A 90 -5.77 -15.83 4.33
C ALA A 90 -7.06 -16.45 3.73
N ARG A 91 -7.40 -17.69 4.12
CA ARG A 91 -8.60 -18.40 3.68
C ARG A 91 -9.79 -18.20 4.62
N GLY A 92 -9.55 -17.77 5.85
CA GLY A 92 -10.58 -17.66 6.88
C GLY A 92 -11.02 -19.03 7.42
N ASP A 93 -10.12 -20.02 7.45
CA ASP A 93 -10.42 -21.41 7.82
C ASP A 93 -9.44 -21.91 8.90
N ALA A 94 -9.97 -22.18 10.10
CA ALA A 94 -9.22 -22.67 11.26
C ALA A 94 -9.19 -24.20 11.37
N GLY A 95 -9.93 -24.93 10.53
CA GLY A 95 -10.24 -26.35 10.75
C GLY A 95 -9.04 -27.30 10.72
N ARG A 96 -7.90 -26.84 10.19
CA ARG A 96 -6.66 -27.64 10.07
C ARG A 96 -5.56 -27.25 11.07
N LEU A 97 -5.85 -26.35 12.00
CA LEU A 97 -4.88 -25.86 12.98
C LEU A 97 -5.07 -26.56 14.33
N SER A 98 -3.94 -26.91 14.97
CA SER A 98 -3.94 -27.32 16.38
C SER A 98 -4.40 -26.17 17.30
N PRO A 99 -4.78 -26.44 18.55
CA PRO A 99 -5.18 -25.38 19.49
C PRO A 99 -4.13 -24.26 19.63
N ASP A 100 -2.85 -24.61 19.78
CA ASP A 100 -1.75 -23.64 19.90
C ASP A 100 -1.55 -22.84 18.60
N GLU A 101 -1.70 -23.49 17.44
CA GLU A 101 -1.62 -22.81 16.15
C GLU A 101 -2.80 -21.85 15.94
N ARG A 102 -3.98 -22.15 16.48
CA ARG A 102 -5.15 -21.26 16.39
C ARG A 102 -4.93 -20.00 17.20
N ALA A 103 -4.40 -20.10 18.42
CA ALA A 103 -4.09 -18.93 19.24
C ALA A 103 -3.16 -17.95 18.50
N LEU A 104 -2.05 -18.47 17.95
CA LEU A 104 -1.12 -17.70 17.13
C LEU A 104 -1.75 -17.19 15.82
N ALA A 105 -2.66 -17.96 15.22
CA ALA A 105 -3.37 -17.53 14.02
C ALA A 105 -4.34 -16.38 14.29
N TYR A 106 -5.02 -16.34 15.45
CA TYR A 106 -5.86 -15.21 15.84
C TYR A 106 -5.03 -13.95 16.07
N GLU A 107 -3.92 -14.05 16.80
CA GLU A 107 -3.00 -12.92 17.00
C GLU A 107 -2.45 -12.42 15.66
N TYR A 108 -2.04 -13.32 14.77
CA TYR A 108 -1.58 -12.96 13.44
C TYR A 108 -2.69 -12.35 12.58
N ALA A 109 -3.94 -12.78 12.73
CA ALA A 109 -5.09 -12.20 12.03
C ALA A 109 -5.36 -10.76 12.49
N ASP A 110 -5.33 -10.50 13.79
CA ASP A 110 -5.49 -9.16 14.37
C ASP A 110 -4.41 -8.20 13.83
N VAL A 111 -3.14 -8.60 13.89
CA VAL A 111 -2.03 -7.81 13.32
C VAL A 111 -2.17 -7.63 11.80
N TYR A 112 -2.60 -8.66 11.08
CA TYR A 112 -2.82 -8.56 9.64
C TYR A 112 -3.91 -7.54 9.29
N ILE A 113 -4.99 -7.48 10.09
CA ILE A 113 -6.09 -6.52 9.90
C ILE A 113 -5.61 -5.09 10.12
N ASP A 114 -4.75 -4.86 11.11
CA ASP A 114 -4.26 -3.52 11.45
C ASP A 114 -3.22 -2.99 10.46
N VAL A 115 -2.26 -3.84 10.06
CA VAL A 115 -1.11 -3.41 9.24
C VAL A 115 -1.44 -3.36 7.75
N THR A 116 -2.21 -4.34 7.25
CA THR A 116 -2.44 -4.51 5.80
C THR A 116 -3.05 -3.28 5.12
N PRO A 117 -4.06 -2.59 5.68
CA PRO A 117 -4.60 -1.37 5.09
C PRO A 117 -3.53 -0.31 4.81
N ALA A 118 -2.60 -0.11 5.75
CA ALA A 118 -1.57 0.92 5.64
C ALA A 118 -0.52 0.57 4.59
N THR A 119 -0.07 -0.68 4.55
CA THR A 119 0.83 -1.16 3.51
C THR A 119 0.19 -1.03 2.13
N VAL A 120 -1.06 -1.48 1.98
CA VAL A 120 -1.75 -1.46 0.68
C VAL A 120 -2.02 -0.03 0.21
N SER A 121 -2.52 0.84 1.08
CA SER A 121 -2.73 2.26 0.76
C SER A 121 -1.44 2.97 0.41
N GLY A 122 -0.40 2.80 1.23
CA GLY A 122 0.91 3.41 1.02
C GLY A 122 1.53 2.98 -0.31
N THR A 123 1.60 1.67 -0.57
CA THR A 123 2.11 1.15 -1.85
C THR A 123 1.29 1.64 -3.03
N THR A 124 -0.04 1.68 -2.93
CA THR A 124 -0.91 2.14 -4.02
C THR A 124 -0.66 3.62 -4.35
N LEU A 125 -0.56 4.48 -3.34
CA LEU A 125 -0.25 5.90 -3.52
C LEU A 125 1.14 6.11 -4.13
N THR A 126 2.15 5.41 -3.61
CA THR A 126 3.52 5.49 -4.13
C THR A 126 3.57 5.03 -5.59
N SER A 127 2.93 3.90 -5.93
CA SER A 127 2.86 3.40 -7.30
C SER A 127 2.13 4.38 -8.24
N ALA A 128 1.03 4.99 -7.79
CA ALA A 128 0.30 5.99 -8.57
C ALA A 128 1.15 7.25 -8.82
N GLY A 129 1.82 7.77 -7.79
CA GLY A 129 2.72 8.91 -7.90
C GLY A 129 3.89 8.64 -8.86
N THR A 130 4.56 7.50 -8.72
CA THR A 130 5.64 7.07 -9.63
C THR A 130 5.15 6.94 -11.07
N THR A 131 3.97 6.35 -11.28
CA THR A 131 3.37 6.18 -12.62
C THR A 131 3.13 7.52 -13.30
N ILE A 132 2.56 8.49 -12.56
CA ILE A 132 2.31 9.84 -13.09
C ILE A 132 3.63 10.50 -13.47
N LEU A 133 4.60 10.56 -12.55
CA LEU A 133 5.88 11.20 -12.82
C LEU A 133 6.60 10.55 -14.00
N LEU A 134 6.52 9.23 -14.12
CA LEU A 134 7.14 8.51 -15.21
C LEU A 134 6.46 8.77 -16.56
N ALA A 135 5.12 8.82 -16.60
CA ALA A 135 4.40 9.13 -17.82
C ALA A 135 4.88 10.48 -18.42
N PHE A 136 5.21 11.46 -17.58
CA PHE A 136 5.77 12.72 -18.03
C PHE A 136 7.25 12.65 -18.39
N SER A 137 8.08 11.87 -17.69
CA SER A 137 9.49 11.71 -18.06
C SER A 137 9.69 10.94 -19.38
N LEU A 138 8.82 9.96 -19.68
CA LEU A 138 8.87 9.19 -20.93
C LEU A 138 8.48 10.01 -22.17
N ASN A 139 7.63 11.03 -22.00
CA ASN A 139 7.36 12.00 -23.06
C ASN A 139 8.60 12.85 -23.43
N VAL A 140 9.65 12.84 -22.61
CA VAL A 140 10.85 13.66 -22.84
C VAL A 140 11.96 12.88 -23.57
N ARG A 141 12.01 11.54 -23.52
CA ARG A 141 13.08 10.73 -24.17
C ARG A 141 12.64 9.30 -24.53
N VAL A 142 12.06 9.13 -25.72
CA VAL A 142 11.63 7.81 -26.27
C VAL A 142 12.82 6.95 -26.74
N SER A 143 14.01 7.54 -26.91
CA SER A 143 15.21 6.87 -27.44
C SER A 143 16.15 6.28 -26.38
N ASP A 144 15.83 6.41 -25.09
CA ASP A 144 16.69 5.93 -23.99
C ASP A 144 16.25 4.51 -23.54
N PRO A 145 17.15 3.50 -23.55
CA PRO A 145 16.87 2.17 -23.00
C PRO A 145 16.36 2.19 -21.55
N TRP A 146 16.79 3.17 -20.74
CA TRP A 146 16.31 3.32 -19.37
C TRP A 146 14.83 3.68 -19.31
N SER A 147 14.31 4.45 -20.27
CA SER A 147 12.89 4.77 -20.39
C SER A 147 12.02 3.51 -20.52
N TRP A 148 12.47 2.54 -21.31
CA TRP A 148 11.77 1.26 -21.47
C TRP A 148 11.71 0.43 -20.18
N PHE A 149 12.83 0.33 -19.45
CA PHE A 149 12.84 -0.37 -18.17
C PHE A 149 11.84 0.24 -17.18
N HIS A 150 11.81 1.57 -17.08
CA HIS A 150 10.88 2.24 -16.18
C HIS A 150 9.42 2.01 -16.60
N LEU A 151 9.12 2.04 -17.91
CA LEU A 151 7.78 1.77 -18.43
C LEU A 151 7.32 0.36 -18.05
N VAL A 152 8.19 -0.65 -18.22
CA VAL A 152 7.92 -2.03 -17.80
C VAL A 152 7.70 -2.11 -16.29
N ALA A 153 8.52 -1.43 -15.49
CA ALA A 153 8.36 -1.39 -14.03
C ALA A 153 7.03 -0.75 -13.60
N VAL A 154 6.58 0.31 -14.30
CA VAL A 154 5.29 0.95 -14.05
C VAL A 154 4.12 0.07 -14.48
N VAL A 155 4.16 -0.54 -15.66
CA VAL A 155 3.10 -1.48 -16.10
C VAL A 155 3.01 -2.66 -15.13
N ALA A 156 4.14 -3.24 -14.72
CA ALA A 156 4.18 -4.30 -13.71
C ALA A 156 3.63 -3.81 -12.35
N GLY A 157 3.97 -2.59 -11.93
CA GLY A 157 3.44 -1.97 -10.72
C GLY A 157 1.92 -1.75 -10.77
N VAL A 158 1.39 -1.24 -11.88
CA VAL A 158 -0.04 -1.06 -12.11
C VAL A 158 -0.75 -2.41 -12.07
N ILE A 159 -0.26 -3.42 -12.79
CA ILE A 159 -0.82 -4.79 -12.76
C ILE A 159 -0.78 -5.34 -11.33
N ALA A 160 0.33 -5.16 -10.60
CA ALA A 160 0.46 -5.60 -9.22
C ALA A 160 -0.54 -4.92 -8.28
N VAL A 161 -0.87 -3.63 -8.50
CA VAL A 161 -1.94 -2.94 -7.75
C VAL A 161 -3.31 -3.48 -8.15
N PHE A 162 -3.61 -3.60 -9.44
CA PHE A 162 -4.91 -4.06 -9.94
C PHE A 162 -5.26 -5.49 -9.53
N VAL A 163 -4.26 -6.39 -9.49
CA VAL A 163 -4.45 -7.77 -9.03
C VAL A 163 -4.28 -7.90 -7.52
N GLY A 164 -3.28 -7.20 -6.97
CA GLY A 164 -2.91 -7.28 -5.56
C GLY A 164 -3.96 -6.68 -4.63
N VAL A 165 -4.50 -5.49 -4.94
CA VAL A 165 -5.47 -4.81 -4.06
C VAL A 165 -6.74 -5.64 -3.86
N PRO A 166 -7.40 -6.21 -4.91
CA PRO A 166 -8.54 -7.09 -4.71
C PRO A 166 -8.21 -8.36 -3.92
N LEU A 167 -7.04 -8.96 -4.15
CA LEU A 167 -6.60 -10.14 -3.39
C LEU A 167 -6.38 -9.79 -1.92
N GLN A 168 -5.72 -8.68 -1.61
CA GLN A 168 -5.52 -8.21 -0.24
C GLN A 168 -6.85 -7.82 0.41
N ALA A 169 -7.80 -7.24 -0.34
CA ALA A 169 -9.14 -6.95 0.16
C ALA A 169 -9.90 -8.22 0.55
N ARG A 170 -9.79 -9.29 -0.26
CA ARG A 170 -10.38 -10.59 0.04
C ARG A 170 -9.72 -11.22 1.27
N ARG A 171 -8.39 -11.23 1.33
CA ARG A 171 -7.64 -11.76 2.47
C ARG A 171 -7.93 -11.00 3.76
N LEU A 172 -8.05 -9.67 3.71
CA LEU A 172 -8.44 -8.84 4.84
C LEU A 172 -9.82 -9.23 5.36
N ARG A 173 -10.82 -9.36 4.47
CA ARG A 173 -12.16 -9.84 4.86
C ARG A 173 -12.12 -11.21 5.52
N ASN A 174 -11.32 -12.12 4.99
CA ASN A 174 -11.16 -13.47 5.54
C ASN A 174 -10.48 -13.44 6.91
N ALA A 175 -9.44 -12.62 7.08
CA ALA A 175 -8.78 -12.40 8.35
C ALA A 175 -9.72 -11.78 9.39
N THR A 176 -10.54 -10.79 9.00
CA THR A 176 -11.56 -10.21 9.88
C THR A 176 -12.58 -11.25 10.32
N ARG A 177 -13.07 -12.09 9.40
CA ARG A 177 -13.97 -13.20 9.77
C ARG A 177 -13.30 -14.20 10.71
N PHE A 178 -12.04 -14.53 10.45
CA PHE A 178 -11.24 -15.42 11.28
C PHE A 178 -11.07 -14.86 12.70
N ALA A 179 -10.69 -13.59 12.83
CA ALA A 179 -10.48 -12.92 14.13
C ALA A 179 -11.76 -12.83 15.00
N HIS A 180 -12.94 -12.77 14.35
CA HIS A 180 -14.25 -12.68 15.00
C HIS A 180 -14.97 -14.02 15.10
N ASP A 181 -14.30 -15.14 14.80
CA ASP A 181 -14.89 -16.47 14.89
C ASP A 181 -15.37 -16.75 16.34
N PRO A 182 -16.65 -17.10 16.55
CA PRO A 182 -17.17 -17.46 17.88
C PRO A 182 -16.34 -18.55 18.56
N ALA A 183 -15.70 -19.44 17.80
CA ALA A 183 -14.81 -20.48 18.32
C ALA A 183 -13.64 -19.92 19.14
N ARG A 184 -13.23 -18.67 18.90
CA ARG A 184 -12.19 -17.97 19.68
C ARG A 184 -12.56 -17.86 21.16
N ARG A 185 -13.86 -17.70 21.48
CA ARG A 185 -14.32 -17.52 22.88
C ARG A 185 -14.12 -18.76 23.74
N TYR A 186 -14.06 -19.94 23.12
CA TYR A 186 -13.91 -21.21 23.83
C TYR A 186 -12.45 -21.63 24.07
N GLN A 187 -11.48 -20.78 23.70
CA GLN A 187 -10.04 -21.07 23.89
C GLN A 187 -9.37 -20.21 24.98
N VAL A 188 -10.14 -19.38 25.71
CA VAL A 188 -9.61 -18.48 26.78
C VAL A 188 -9.85 -19.06 28.18
N HIS A 189 -10.16 -20.36 28.28
CA HIS A 189 -10.34 -21.10 29.53
C HIS A 189 -9.49 -22.36 29.51
#